data_AF-A0A158P4C1-F1
#
_entry.id   AF-A0A158P4C1-F1
#
_cell.length_a   1.000
_cell.length_b   1.000
_cell.length_c   1.000
_cell.angle_alpha   90.00
_cell.angle_beta   90.00
_cell.angle_gamma   90.00
#
_symmetry.space_group_name_H-M   'P 1'
#
loop_
_entity.id
_entity.type
_entity.pdbx_description
1 polymer ?
#
loop_
_entity_poly.entity_id
_entity_poly.type
_entity_poly.pdbx_seq_one_letter_code
_entity_poly.pdbx_strand_id
1 'polypeptide(L)'
;MRIVNIVSLWDLGKRIPLAARIKRFNADLIKEGSNCLLLFETGKIIATGFKRFSDVKKFIKSRFPSAKFVKVVNMTSLAHIRGKINLSGLSYEPEIYPAHVWKKQNLCVVYYPSGKLIVTGGKTHNELREAYQEFKQKTSIKRDEGKEKDQ
;
A
#
# COMPACT_ATOMS: atom_id res chain seq x y z
N MET A 1 -8.78 9.37 2.97
CA MET A 1 -7.90 8.22 2.69
C MET A 1 -6.60 8.76 2.12
N ARG A 2 -5.44 8.30 2.62
CA ARG A 2 -4.11 8.79 2.24
C ARG A 2 -3.23 7.62 1.85
N ILE A 3 -2.51 7.70 0.73
CA ILE A 3 -1.51 6.69 0.36
C ILE A 3 -0.36 6.71 1.37
N VAL A 4 -0.02 5.54 1.89
CA VAL A 4 1.07 5.37 2.87
C VAL A 4 2.20 4.52 2.33
N ASN A 5 1.96 3.73 1.28
CA ASN A 5 3.00 2.98 0.60
C ASN A 5 2.64 2.74 -0.88
N ILE A 6 3.66 2.74 -1.73
CA ILE A 6 3.60 2.40 -3.15
C ILE A 6 4.75 1.43 -3.42
N VAL A 7 4.41 0.29 -3.99
CA VAL A 7 5.35 -0.70 -4.52
C VAL A 7 5.26 -0.67 -6.04
N SER A 8 6.38 -0.43 -6.70
CA SER A 8 6.43 -0.35 -8.17
C SER A 8 7.57 -1.16 -8.75
N LEU A 9 7.36 -1.65 -9.97
CA LEU A 9 8.34 -2.39 -10.75
C LEU A 9 8.89 -1.50 -11.86
N TRP A 10 10.21 -1.51 -11.99
CA TRP A 10 10.97 -0.85 -13.04
C TRP A 10 11.93 -1.85 -13.69
N ASP A 11 12.41 -1.52 -14.89
CA ASP A 11 13.29 -2.39 -15.68
C ASP A 11 14.43 -1.59 -16.32
N LEU A 12 15.67 -2.03 -16.11
CA LEU A 12 16.86 -1.47 -16.77
C LEU A 12 16.98 -1.90 -18.23
N GLY A 13 16.25 -2.93 -18.65
CA GLY A 13 16.30 -3.50 -19.99
C GLY A 13 17.54 -4.35 -20.27
N LYS A 14 18.39 -4.57 -19.26
CA LYS A 14 19.60 -5.39 -19.36
C LYS A 14 19.92 -6.04 -18.02
N ARG A 15 20.57 -7.21 -18.08
CA ARG A 15 21.15 -7.84 -16.89
C ARG A 15 22.26 -6.98 -16.32
N ILE A 16 22.46 -7.08 -15.01
CA ILE A 16 23.50 -6.36 -14.29
C ILE A 16 24.17 -7.27 -13.26
N PRO A 17 25.47 -7.10 -12.97
CA PRO A 17 26.10 -7.75 -11.84
C PRO A 17 25.55 -7.18 -10.53
N LEU A 18 25.36 -8.04 -9.54
CA LEU A 18 24.99 -7.65 -8.18
C LEU A 18 26.26 -7.42 -7.34
N ALA A 19 26.30 -6.32 -6.60
CA ALA A 19 27.47 -5.90 -5.82
C ALA A 19 27.35 -6.25 -4.34
N ALA A 20 26.13 -6.23 -3.77
CA ALA A 20 25.86 -6.35 -2.35
C ALA A 20 24.72 -7.35 -2.11
N ARG A 21 24.92 -8.59 -2.58
CA ARG A 21 23.95 -9.68 -2.41
C ARG A 21 23.68 -9.91 -0.92
N ILE A 22 22.41 -9.82 -0.54
CA ILE A 22 21.99 -10.30 0.77
C ILE A 22 22.04 -11.83 0.76
N LYS A 23 22.72 -12.47 1.73
CA LYS A 23 22.86 -13.94 1.82
C LYS A 23 21.54 -14.74 1.71
N ARG A 24 20.39 -14.11 1.98
CA ARG A 24 19.06 -14.73 1.95
C ARG A 24 18.26 -14.50 0.67
N PHE A 25 18.68 -13.57 -0.20
CA PHE A 25 17.84 -13.14 -1.33
C PHE A 25 18.68 -12.66 -2.52
N ASN A 26 18.31 -13.07 -3.74
CA ASN A 26 19.05 -12.75 -4.97
C ASN A 26 18.76 -11.33 -5.49
N ALA A 27 19.01 -10.32 -4.66
CA ALA A 27 18.94 -8.92 -5.03
C ALA A 27 19.90 -8.07 -4.17
N ASP A 28 20.36 -6.98 -4.75
CA ASP A 28 20.98 -5.89 -4.01
C ASP A 28 19.89 -5.05 -3.33
N LEU A 29 20.14 -4.68 -2.07
CA LEU A 29 19.27 -3.81 -1.30
C LEU A 29 19.87 -2.41 -1.21
N ILE A 30 19.15 -1.42 -1.76
CA ILE A 30 19.52 -0.01 -1.66
C ILE A 30 18.47 0.66 -0.76
N LYS A 31 18.88 1.11 0.43
CA LYS A 31 17.98 1.71 1.42
C LYS A 31 18.38 3.15 1.71
N GLU A 32 17.40 4.06 1.73
CA GLU A 32 17.56 5.44 2.17
C GLU A 32 16.34 5.83 3.04
N GLY A 33 16.54 5.87 4.35
CA GLY A 33 15.46 6.05 5.31
C GLY A 33 14.40 4.94 5.21
N SER A 34 13.16 5.33 4.90
CA SER A 34 12.05 4.40 4.68
C SER A 34 11.94 3.88 3.23
N ASN A 35 12.68 4.49 2.29
CA ASN A 35 12.67 4.08 0.89
C ASN A 35 13.64 2.93 0.67
N CYS A 36 13.23 1.98 -0.17
CA CYS A 36 13.98 0.76 -0.43
C CYS A 36 13.84 0.36 -1.90
N LEU A 37 14.97 0.02 -2.52
CA LEU A 37 15.02 -0.63 -3.83
C LEU A 37 15.58 -2.05 -3.67
N LEU A 38 14.90 -3.01 -4.27
CA LEU A 38 15.44 -4.35 -4.51
C LEU A 38 15.83 -4.44 -5.97
N LEU A 39 17.13 -4.56 -6.22
CA LEU A 39 17.72 -4.60 -7.55
C LEU A 39 18.13 -6.03 -7.87
N PHE A 40 17.55 -6.60 -8.92
CA PHE A 40 17.78 -7.99 -9.32
C PHE A 40 18.78 -8.07 -10.47
N GLU A 41 19.50 -9.18 -10.57
CA GLU A 41 20.47 -9.46 -11.65
C GLU A 41 19.82 -9.38 -13.04
N THR A 42 18.52 -9.62 -13.12
CA THR A 42 17.71 -9.47 -14.35
C THR A 42 17.58 -8.03 -14.85
N GLY A 43 18.00 -7.05 -14.06
CA GLY A 43 17.79 -5.62 -14.32
C GLY A 43 16.45 -5.09 -13.79
N LYS A 44 15.63 -5.94 -13.17
CA LYS A 44 14.38 -5.52 -12.54
C LYS A 44 14.65 -4.81 -11.22
N ILE A 45 13.83 -3.79 -10.94
CA ILE A 45 13.92 -3.00 -9.71
C ILE A 45 12.54 -2.95 -9.07
N ILE A 46 12.44 -3.41 -7.82
CA ILE A 46 11.25 -3.18 -6.98
C ILE A 46 11.53 -1.98 -6.09
N ALA A 47 10.75 -0.92 -6.24
CA ALA A 47 10.81 0.27 -5.39
C ALA A 47 9.65 0.26 -4.39
N THR A 48 9.92 0.41 -3.09
CA THR A 48 8.93 0.43 -1.99
C THR A 48 9.29 1.47 -0.94
N GLY A 49 8.34 1.84 -0.08
CA GLY A 49 8.51 2.82 1.01
C GLY A 49 8.02 4.23 0.68
N PHE A 50 7.54 4.45 -0.55
CA PHE A 50 7.16 5.78 -1.04
C PHE A 50 5.67 6.08 -0.82
N LYS A 51 5.34 7.33 -0.54
CA LYS A 51 3.94 7.79 -0.39
C LYS A 51 3.37 8.44 -1.65
N ARG A 52 4.23 8.86 -2.58
CA ARG A 52 3.87 9.50 -3.85
C ARG A 52 4.67 8.90 -4.99
N PHE A 53 4.01 8.68 -6.12
CA PHE A 53 4.64 8.10 -7.31
C PHE A 53 5.71 9.04 -7.92
N SER A 54 5.52 10.36 -7.80
CA SER A 54 6.53 11.35 -8.20
C SER A 54 7.88 11.13 -7.52
N ASP A 55 7.85 10.76 -6.24
CA ASP A 55 9.06 10.58 -5.42
C ASP A 55 9.76 9.28 -5.80
N VAL A 56 8.99 8.21 -6.10
CA VAL A 56 9.51 6.98 -6.69
C VAL A 56 10.26 7.29 -7.99
N LYS A 57 9.62 8.04 -8.90
CA LYS A 57 10.20 8.38 -10.21
C LYS A 57 11.49 9.17 -10.04
N LYS A 58 11.51 10.19 -9.19
CA LYS A 58 12.72 10.97 -8.89
C LYS A 58 13.85 10.09 -8.33
N PHE A 59 13.54 9.24 -7.36
CA PHE A 59 14.51 8.38 -6.69
C PHE A 59 15.12 7.31 -7.60
N ILE A 60 14.29 6.69 -8.45
CA ILE A 60 14.76 5.73 -9.45
C ILE A 60 15.58 6.45 -10.51
N LYS A 61 15.10 7.58 -11.05
CA LYS A 61 15.78 8.26 -12.14
C LYS A 61 17.11 8.90 -11.75
N SER A 62 17.29 9.31 -10.49
CA SER A 62 18.58 9.83 -10.01
C SER A 62 19.67 8.75 -9.94
N ARG A 63 19.31 7.50 -9.71
CA ARG A 63 20.24 6.36 -9.57
C ARG A 63 20.37 5.51 -10.83
N PHE A 64 19.26 5.36 -11.53
CA PHE A 64 19.10 4.52 -12.70
C PHE A 64 18.36 5.29 -13.81
N PRO A 65 19.02 6.26 -14.48
CA PRO A 65 18.38 7.11 -15.48
C PRO A 65 17.71 6.32 -16.61
N SER A 66 18.29 5.17 -17.00
CA SER A 66 17.77 4.28 -18.04
C SER A 66 16.56 3.44 -17.62
N ALA A 67 16.27 3.31 -16.31
CA ALA A 67 15.21 2.44 -15.83
C ALA A 67 13.83 2.89 -16.36
N LYS A 68 13.09 1.97 -16.98
CA LYS A 68 11.74 2.20 -17.49
C LYS A 68 10.72 1.75 -16.45
N PHE A 69 9.68 2.54 -16.25
CA PHE A 69 8.56 2.13 -15.40
C PHE A 69 7.81 0.99 -16.08
N VAL A 70 7.49 -0.06 -15.33
CA VAL A 70 6.71 -1.20 -15.82
C VAL A 70 5.28 -1.13 -15.30
N LYS A 71 5.11 -1.15 -13.97
CA LYS A 71 3.79 -1.10 -13.32
C LYS A 71 3.87 -0.79 -11.84
N VAL A 72 2.76 -0.32 -11.28
CA VAL A 72 2.52 -0.39 -9.84
C VAL A 72 2.14 -1.83 -9.49
N VAL A 73 2.82 -2.39 -8.50
CA VAL A 73 2.59 -3.78 -8.04
C VAL A 73 1.56 -3.79 -6.92
N ASN A 74 1.65 -2.82 -6.01
CA ASN A 74 0.73 -2.66 -4.90
C ASN A 74 0.73 -1.21 -4.40
N MET A 75 -0.42 -0.75 -3.93
CA MET A 75 -0.58 0.48 -3.17
C MET A 75 -1.27 0.15 -1.85
N THR A 76 -0.89 0.88 -0.81
CA THR A 76 -1.52 0.82 0.49
C THR A 76 -1.96 2.20 0.90
N SER A 77 -3.19 2.31 1.37
CA SER A 77 -3.76 3.53 1.89
C SER A 77 -4.23 3.37 3.33
N LEU A 78 -4.28 4.50 4.02
CA LEU A 78 -4.73 4.65 5.39
C LEU A 78 -5.90 5.63 5.43
N ALA A 79 -6.93 5.29 6.18
CA ALA A 79 -8.03 6.16 6.53
C ALA A 79 -8.35 6.01 8.02
N HIS A 80 -9.15 6.95 8.51
CA HIS A 80 -9.81 6.83 9.81
C HIS A 80 -11.32 6.89 9.56
N ILE A 81 -12.05 5.99 10.19
CA ILE A 81 -13.50 6.01 10.24
C ILE A 81 -13.90 6.34 11.68
N ARG A 82 -14.89 7.20 11.83
CA ARG A 82 -15.55 7.52 13.10
C ARG A 82 -16.97 6.96 13.04
N GLY A 83 -17.52 6.64 14.20
CA GLY A 83 -18.87 6.08 14.33
C GLY A 83 -18.87 4.55 14.50
N LYS A 84 -20.04 4.02 14.83
CA LYS A 84 -20.24 2.57 14.98
C LYS A 84 -20.27 1.91 13.60
N ILE A 85 -19.54 0.81 13.45
CA ILE A 85 -19.54 0.02 12.23
C ILE A 85 -20.20 -1.34 12.50
N ASN A 86 -20.95 -1.86 11.55
CA ASN A 86 -21.43 -3.23 11.63
C ASN A 86 -20.28 -4.19 11.26
N LEU A 87 -19.87 -5.01 12.23
CA LEU A 87 -18.78 -5.96 12.08
C LEU A 87 -19.22 -7.30 11.47
N SER A 88 -20.53 -7.49 11.24
CA SER A 88 -21.05 -8.72 10.64
C SER A 88 -20.44 -8.97 9.26
N GLY A 89 -19.91 -10.17 9.04
CA GLY A 89 -19.26 -10.55 7.78
C GLY A 89 -17.84 -10.01 7.60
N LEU A 90 -17.20 -9.53 8.67
CA LEU A 90 -15.76 -9.34 8.76
C LEU A 90 -15.13 -10.52 9.48
N SER A 91 -13.98 -11.00 9.01
CA SER A 91 -13.21 -12.02 9.72
C SER A 91 -12.44 -11.37 10.88
N TYR A 92 -12.46 -12.00 12.06
CA TYR A 92 -11.72 -11.53 13.23
C TYR A 92 -11.11 -12.74 13.95
N GLU A 93 -9.78 -12.86 13.86
CA GLU A 93 -9.00 -13.96 14.43
C GLU A 93 -7.90 -13.37 15.32
N PRO A 94 -8.21 -12.91 16.54
CA PRO A 94 -7.30 -12.10 17.36
C PRO A 94 -6.00 -12.81 17.73
N GLU A 95 -6.00 -14.14 17.82
CA GLU A 95 -4.79 -14.94 18.06
C GLU A 95 -3.80 -14.89 16.89
N ILE A 96 -4.31 -14.70 15.66
CA ILE A 96 -3.49 -14.55 14.45
C ILE A 96 -3.19 -13.06 14.22
N TYR A 97 -4.21 -12.21 14.32
CA TYR A 97 -4.09 -10.77 14.12
C TYR A 97 -5.26 -9.99 14.73
N PRO A 98 -5.01 -8.98 15.59
CA PRO A 98 -6.08 -8.26 16.31
C PRO A 98 -6.73 -7.16 15.45
N ALA A 99 -7.31 -7.52 14.30
CA ALA A 99 -8.07 -6.60 13.46
C ALA A 99 -9.17 -7.31 12.68
N HIS A 100 -10.24 -6.57 12.36
CA HIS A 100 -11.30 -7.06 11.50
C HIS A 100 -10.87 -6.94 10.04
N VAL A 101 -11.05 -8.01 9.28
CA VAL A 101 -10.57 -8.11 7.91
C VAL A 101 -11.73 -8.36 6.96
N TRP A 102 -11.77 -7.58 5.88
CA TRP A 102 -12.61 -7.83 4.71
C TRP A 102 -11.73 -7.98 3.48
N LYS A 103 -11.87 -9.10 2.76
CA LYS A 103 -11.14 -9.38 1.54
C LYS A 103 -12.10 -9.39 0.35
N LYS A 104 -11.66 -8.82 -0.77
CA LYS A 104 -12.35 -8.86 -2.06
C LYS A 104 -11.30 -9.03 -3.17
N GLN A 105 -11.22 -10.23 -3.75
CA GLN A 105 -10.18 -10.57 -4.73
C GLN A 105 -8.77 -10.23 -4.20
N ASN A 106 -8.05 -9.31 -4.86
CA ASN A 106 -6.72 -8.87 -4.45
C ASN A 106 -6.75 -7.78 -3.36
N LEU A 107 -7.92 -7.18 -3.11
CA LEU A 107 -8.08 -6.08 -2.15
C LEU A 107 -8.34 -6.61 -0.75
N CYS A 108 -7.73 -5.96 0.23
CA CYS A 108 -7.90 -6.26 1.64
C CYS A 108 -8.11 -4.96 2.42
N VAL A 109 -9.17 -4.92 3.20
CA VAL A 109 -9.47 -3.86 4.17
C VAL A 109 -9.25 -4.42 5.57
N VAL A 110 -8.40 -3.75 6.33
CA VAL A 110 -8.10 -4.07 7.73
C VAL A 110 -8.60 -2.94 8.60
N TYR A 111 -9.55 -3.23 9.46
CA TYR A 111 -10.17 -2.29 10.39
C TYR A 111 -9.79 -2.62 11.83
N TYR A 112 -9.33 -1.62 12.56
CA TYR A 112 -9.02 -1.72 13.98
C TYR A 112 -10.15 -1.08 14.80
N PRO A 113 -10.43 -1.60 16.02
CA PRO A 113 -11.39 -0.98 16.93
C PRO A 113 -11.13 0.51 17.23
N SER A 114 -9.89 0.98 17.05
CA SER A 114 -9.52 2.40 17.16
C SER A 114 -10.10 3.31 16.06
N GLY A 115 -10.79 2.74 15.05
CA GLY A 115 -11.27 3.48 13.88
C GLY A 115 -10.25 3.58 12.75
N LYS A 116 -9.02 3.10 12.96
CA LYS A 116 -8.00 3.03 11.91
C LYS A 116 -8.42 2.01 10.85
N LEU A 117 -8.27 2.38 9.59
CA LEU A 117 -8.59 1.53 8.45
C LEU A 117 -7.45 1.53 7.43
N ILE A 118 -6.96 0.35 7.07
CA ILE A 118 -5.95 0.14 6.03
C ILE A 118 -6.63 -0.50 4.83
N VAL A 119 -6.42 0.04 3.63
CA VAL A 119 -6.81 -0.60 2.36
C VAL A 119 -5.56 -0.90 1.57
N THR A 120 -5.38 -2.16 1.15
CA THR A 120 -4.20 -2.60 0.40
C THR A 120 -4.56 -3.60 -0.69
N GLY A 121 -3.62 -3.89 -1.58
CA GLY A 121 -3.77 -4.90 -2.64
C GLY A 121 -4.20 -4.32 -3.98
N GLY A 122 -4.61 -3.05 -4.01
CA GLY A 122 -4.90 -2.31 -5.23
C GLY A 122 -3.63 -1.85 -5.94
N LYS A 123 -3.70 -1.70 -7.25
CA LYS A 123 -2.62 -1.19 -8.12
C LYS A 123 -2.83 0.28 -8.49
N THR A 124 -4.02 0.81 -8.23
CA THR A 124 -4.37 2.21 -8.48
C THR A 124 -5.03 2.84 -7.26
N HIS A 125 -5.01 4.17 -7.19
CA HIS A 125 -5.70 4.90 -6.12
C HIS A 125 -7.23 4.71 -6.19
N ASN A 126 -7.79 4.55 -7.40
CA ASN A 126 -9.22 4.34 -7.61
C ASN A 126 -9.68 2.99 -7.05
N GLU A 127 -8.95 1.90 -7.32
CA GLU A 127 -9.26 0.58 -6.74
C GLU A 127 -9.31 0.62 -5.20
N LEU A 128 -8.36 1.33 -4.57
CA LEU A 128 -8.37 1.50 -3.11
C LEU A 128 -9.57 2.33 -2.64
N ARG A 129 -9.96 3.34 -3.42
CA ARG A 129 -11.09 4.22 -3.09
C ARG A 129 -12.41 3.49 -3.22
N GLU A 130 -12.57 2.67 -4.26
CA GLU A 130 -13.75 1.84 -4.48
C GLU A 130 -13.90 0.81 -3.36
N ALA A 131 -12.84 0.06 -3.02
CA ALA A 131 -12.85 -0.84 -1.87
C ALA A 131 -13.21 -0.13 -0.56
N TYR A 132 -12.69 1.08 -0.35
CA TYR A 132 -13.07 1.88 0.82
C TYR A 132 -14.56 2.21 0.83
N GLN A 133 -15.15 2.64 -0.30
CA GLN A 133 -16.58 2.96 -0.37
C GLN A 133 -17.46 1.73 -0.19
N GLU A 134 -17.11 0.62 -0.83
CA GLU A 134 -17.83 -0.66 -0.66
C GLU A 134 -17.78 -1.15 0.78
N PHE A 135 -16.62 -1.07 1.43
CA PHE A 135 -16.49 -1.40 2.85
C PHE A 135 -17.42 -0.53 3.71
N LYS A 136 -17.47 0.78 3.45
CA LYS A 136 -18.36 1.69 4.18
C LYS A 136 -19.84 1.35 4.01
N GLN A 137 -20.25 1.01 2.80
CA GLN A 137 -21.62 0.59 2.49
C GLN A 137 -21.95 -0.73 3.19
N LYS A 138 -21.09 -1.74 3.06
CA LYS A 138 -21.25 -3.06 3.68
C LYS A 138 -21.36 -2.97 5.21
N THR A 139 -20.55 -2.13 5.83
CA THR A 139 -20.52 -1.96 7.30
C THR A 139 -21.57 -0.98 7.80
N SER A 140 -22.47 -0.50 6.93
CA SER A 140 -23.62 0.36 7.27
C SER A 140 -23.25 1.49 8.22
N ILE A 141 -22.17 2.22 7.92
CA ILE A 141 -21.75 3.36 8.74
C ILE A 141 -22.85 4.41 8.65
N LYS A 142 -23.73 4.46 9.65
CA LYS A 142 -24.60 5.61 9.87
C LYS A 142 -23.66 6.79 10.10
N ARG A 143 -23.76 7.84 9.28
CA ARG A 143 -23.13 9.11 9.62
C ARG A 143 -23.69 9.50 10.98
N ASP A 144 -22.83 9.60 11.99
CA ASP A 144 -23.18 10.42 13.13
C ASP A 144 -23.25 11.85 12.56
N GLU A 145 -24.47 12.34 12.34
CA GLU A 145 -24.75 13.77 12.13
C GLU A 145 -24.46 14.49 13.45
N GLY A 146 -23.16 14.64 13.74
CA GLY A 146 -22.67 15.55 14.76
C GLY A 146 -22.87 16.97 14.24
N LYS A 147 -23.98 17.57 14.69
CA LYS A 147 -24.31 18.99 14.60
C LYS A 147 -23.05 19.86 14.56
N GLU A 148 -22.83 20.58 13.46
CA GLU A 148 -22.17 21.88 13.53
C GLU A 148 -22.96 22.69 14.56
N LYS A 149 -22.36 22.88 15.74
CA LYS A 149 -22.82 23.94 16.64
C LYS A 149 -22.16 25.21 16.12
N ASP A 150 -22.98 26.05 15.51
CA ASP A 150 -22.77 27.49 15.54
C ASP A 150 -22.51 27.92 16.99
N GLN A 151 -21.30 28.42 17.24
CA GLN A 151 -20.96 29.48 18.21
C GLN A 151 -19.50 29.86 18.07
#